data_AF-A0A2N8P4L8-F1
#
_entry.id   AF-A0A2N8P4L8-F1
#
_cell.length_a   1.000
_cell.length_b   1.000
_cell.length_c   1.000
_cell.angle_alpha   90.00
_cell.angle_beta   90.00
_cell.angle_gamma   90.00
#
_symmetry.space_group_name_H-M   'P 1'
#
loop_
_entity.id
_entity.type
_entity.pdbx_description
1 polymer ?
#
loop_
_entity_poly.entity_id
_entity_poly.type
_entity_poly.pdbx_seq_one_letter_code
_entity_poly.pdbx_strand_id
1 'polypeptide(L)'
;MVTIPTRGVRTSGLPDIDGAPGGTLEGFGILADPLNELKPLYGFAVDNPIREHCFVPAVSGVAVREPADHADLCTPIYGLPPTESPLDDFVLASQNEEHTLIIEELSTWLLGRRP
;
A
#
# COMPACT_ATOMS: atom_id res chain seq x y z
N MET A 1 -13.62 17.04 27.56
CA MET A 1 -13.19 16.62 26.22
C MET A 1 -12.92 17.88 25.42
N VAL A 2 -11.64 18.19 25.14
CA VAL A 2 -11.28 19.34 24.30
C VAL A 2 -11.10 18.79 22.90
N THR A 3 -12.08 19.03 22.03
CA THR A 3 -11.98 18.69 20.61
C THR A 3 -11.42 19.91 19.90
N ILE A 4 -10.13 19.90 19.59
CA ILE A 4 -9.54 20.91 18.71
C ILE A 4 -10.07 20.61 17.30
N PRO A 5 -10.68 21.57 16.59
CA PRO A 5 -11.15 21.33 15.23
C PRO A 5 -9.97 20.95 14.34
N THR A 6 -10.01 19.74 13.78
CA THR A 6 -8.98 19.23 12.87
C THR A 6 -8.99 20.05 11.59
N ARG A 7 -7.93 20.81 11.35
CA ARG A 7 -7.73 21.51 10.07
C ARG A 7 -7.33 20.46 9.02
N GLY A 8 -8.23 20.15 8.10
CA GLY A 8 -7.91 19.29 6.96
C GLY A 8 -6.88 19.98 6.07
N VAL A 9 -5.65 19.44 6.01
CA VAL A 9 -4.64 19.84 5.04
C VAL A 9 -4.76 18.88 3.86
N ARG A 10 -5.06 19.42 2.67
CA ARG A 10 -5.07 18.64 1.42
C ARG A 10 -3.95 19.14 0.52
N THR A 11 -3.26 18.21 -0.12
CA THR A 11 -2.36 18.51 -1.23
C THR A 11 -3.06 18.16 -2.54
N SER A 12 -2.67 18.79 -3.65
CA SER A 12 -3.23 18.56 -4.98
C SER A 12 -2.15 18.00 -5.90
N GLY A 13 -2.51 17.18 -6.88
CA GLY A 13 -1.56 16.59 -7.82
C GLY A 13 -0.73 15.44 -7.23
N LEU A 14 -1.16 14.89 -6.10
CA LEU A 14 -0.70 13.62 -5.55
C LEU A 14 -1.93 12.74 -5.32
N PRO A 15 -1.80 11.41 -5.44
CA PRO A 15 -2.90 10.52 -5.11
C PRO A 15 -3.30 10.63 -3.63
N ASP A 16 -4.57 10.33 -3.32
CA ASP A 16 -5.10 10.36 -1.95
C ASP A 16 -4.36 9.42 -0.98
N ILE A 17 -3.65 8.43 -1.52
CA ILE A 17 -2.78 7.50 -0.80
C ILE A 17 -1.41 7.56 -1.48
N ASP A 18 -0.52 8.37 -0.92
CA ASP A 18 0.91 8.37 -1.22
C ASP A 18 1.63 7.71 -0.04
N GLY A 19 1.67 6.38 -0.07
CA GLY A 19 2.36 5.59 0.94
C GLY A 19 3.85 5.69 0.70
N ALA A 20 4.64 5.98 1.75
CA ALA A 20 6.09 5.81 1.66
C ALA A 20 6.41 4.40 1.13
N PRO A 21 7.36 4.24 0.19
CA PRO A 21 7.71 2.93 -0.33
C PRO A 21 8.07 1.98 0.83
N GLY A 22 7.28 0.92 1.00
CA GLY A 22 7.37 -0.02 2.12
C GLY A 22 6.22 0.06 3.15
N GLY A 23 5.38 1.11 3.09
CA GLY A 23 4.27 1.27 4.02
C GLY A 23 4.69 1.55 5.46
N THR A 24 3.74 1.46 6.40
CA THR A 24 4.04 1.54 7.85
C THR A 24 4.30 0.19 8.49
N LEU A 25 4.05 -0.89 7.75
CA LEU A 25 3.82 -2.22 8.34
C LEU A 25 2.85 -2.09 9.53
N GLU A 26 2.85 -3.07 10.44
CA GLU A 26 2.09 -2.98 11.69
C GLU A 26 2.75 -2.05 12.74
N GLY A 27 3.84 -1.36 12.42
CA GLY A 27 4.65 -0.61 13.39
C GLY A 27 3.86 0.43 14.19
N PHE A 28 2.96 1.18 13.53
CA PHE A 28 2.09 2.14 14.21
C PHE A 28 0.99 1.47 15.01
N GLY A 29 0.45 0.33 14.55
CA GLY A 29 -0.47 -0.50 15.32
C GLY A 29 0.17 -1.00 16.62
N ILE A 30 1.36 -1.57 16.53
CA ILE A 30 2.15 -2.09 17.66
C ILE A 30 2.41 -1.02 18.71
N LEU A 31 2.67 0.22 18.31
CA LEU A 31 2.86 1.34 19.24
C LEU A 31 1.54 1.90 19.80
N ALA A 32 0.47 1.91 18.98
CA ALA A 32 -0.83 2.43 19.38
C ALA A 32 -1.46 1.62 20.51
N ASP A 33 -1.33 0.28 20.47
CA ASP A 33 -1.90 -0.62 21.49
C ASP A 33 -1.43 -0.29 22.92
N PRO A 34 -0.12 -0.30 23.25
CA PRO A 34 0.35 0.02 24.59
C PRO A 34 0.06 1.47 24.99
N LEU A 35 0.07 2.43 24.06
CA LEU A 35 -0.30 3.81 24.38
C LEU A 35 -1.78 3.94 24.76
N ASN A 36 -2.65 3.15 24.12
CA ASN A 36 -4.07 3.11 24.43
C ASN A 36 -4.35 2.41 25.77
N GLU A 37 -3.55 1.42 26.17
CA GLU A 37 -3.62 0.81 27.51
C GLU A 37 -3.33 1.81 28.63
N LEU A 38 -2.52 2.84 28.35
CA LEU A 38 -2.15 3.88 29.31
C LEU A 38 -3.20 4.99 29.44
N LYS A 39 -4.29 4.95 28.66
CA LYS A 39 -5.40 5.91 28.72
C LYS A 39 -5.99 6.12 30.12
N PRO A 40 -6.17 5.09 30.98
CA PRO A 40 -6.67 5.30 32.34
C PRO A 40 -5.72 6.14 33.21
N LEU A 41 -4.43 6.18 32.87
CA LEU A 41 -3.40 6.89 33.62
C LEU A 41 -3.21 8.33 33.12
N TYR A 42 -3.18 8.53 31.80
CA TYR A 42 -2.87 9.83 31.19
C TYR A 42 -4.09 10.56 30.61
N GLY A 43 -5.22 9.89 30.43
CA GLY A 43 -6.43 10.47 29.85
C GLY A 43 -6.38 10.71 28.33
N PHE A 44 -5.28 10.34 27.67
CA PHE A 44 -5.07 10.46 26.22
C PHE A 44 -5.07 9.08 25.56
N ALA A 45 -5.39 9.03 24.27
CA ALA A 45 -5.43 7.84 23.45
C ALA A 45 -4.89 8.16 22.05
N VAL A 46 -4.38 7.15 21.36
CA VAL A 46 -3.95 7.25 19.97
C VAL A 46 -5.14 6.99 19.06
N ASP A 47 -5.41 7.91 18.15
CA ASP A 47 -6.31 7.71 17.02
C ASP A 47 -5.50 7.17 15.83
N ASN A 48 -5.65 5.88 15.53
CA ASN A 48 -4.92 5.19 14.46
C ASN A 48 -5.91 4.55 13.46
N PRO A 49 -6.55 5.34 12.58
CA PRO A 49 -7.60 4.86 11.68
C PRO A 49 -7.07 3.92 10.58
N ILE A 50 -5.76 3.94 10.31
CA ILE A 50 -5.09 3.05 9.36
C ILE A 50 -3.97 2.36 10.12
N ARG A 51 -4.31 1.23 10.77
CA ARG A 51 -3.40 0.49 11.66
C ARG A 51 -2.08 0.14 10.98
N GLU A 52 -2.22 -0.32 9.74
CA GLU A 52 -1.13 -0.64 8.84
C GLU A 52 -1.54 -0.26 7.41
N HIS A 53 -0.57 0.12 6.61
CA HIS A 53 -0.71 0.19 5.17
C HIS A 53 0.60 -0.22 4.53
N CYS A 54 0.53 -0.94 3.41
CA CYS A 54 1.66 -1.18 2.51
C CYS A 54 1.14 -1.12 1.08
N PHE A 55 0.51 -0.01 0.75
CA PHE A 55 -0.10 0.16 -0.56
C PHE A 55 0.98 0.55 -1.57
N VAL A 56 1.36 -0.40 -2.42
CA VAL A 56 2.15 -0.15 -3.63
C VAL A 56 1.21 -0.37 -4.83
N PRO A 57 0.89 0.68 -5.60
CA PRO A 57 0.08 0.55 -6.80
C PRO A 57 0.71 -0.46 -7.76
N ALA A 58 -0.07 -1.41 -8.26
CA ALA A 58 0.46 -2.43 -9.17
C ALA A 58 0.98 -1.82 -10.49
N VAL A 59 0.45 -0.66 -10.91
CA VAL A 59 0.98 0.15 -12.02
C VAL A 59 2.43 0.61 -11.82
N SER A 60 2.84 0.87 -10.57
CA SER A 60 4.22 1.20 -10.21
C SER A 60 5.09 -0.07 -10.20
N GLY A 61 4.54 -1.20 -9.73
CA GLY A 61 5.23 -2.49 -9.68
C GLY A 61 5.62 -3.04 -11.06
N VAL A 62 4.83 -2.75 -12.09
CA VAL A 62 5.10 -3.19 -13.48
C VAL A 62 5.54 -2.05 -14.41
N ALA A 63 5.89 -0.90 -13.84
CA ALA A 63 6.43 0.26 -14.54
C ALA A 63 5.61 0.70 -15.78
N VAL A 64 4.28 0.78 -15.64
CA VAL A 64 3.38 1.17 -16.75
C VAL A 64 3.58 2.62 -17.14
N ARG A 65 3.50 3.53 -16.15
CA ARG A 65 3.64 4.98 -16.30
C ARG A 65 3.71 5.64 -14.92
N GLU A 66 4.19 6.87 -14.88
CA GLU A 66 4.10 7.72 -13.70
C GLU A 66 2.61 8.11 -13.47
N PRO A 67 2.02 7.81 -12.31
CA PRO A 67 0.63 8.19 -12.03
C PRO A 67 0.53 9.69 -11.75
N ALA A 68 -0.34 10.38 -12.49
CA ALA A 68 -0.60 11.81 -12.30
C ALA A 68 -1.74 12.07 -11.31
N ASP A 69 -2.68 11.14 -11.19
CA ASP A 69 -3.81 11.23 -10.25
C ASP A 69 -4.17 9.87 -9.61
N HIS A 70 -5.19 9.87 -8.75
CA HIS A 70 -5.62 8.65 -8.05
C HIS A 70 -6.21 7.59 -9.00
N ALA A 71 -6.89 7.99 -10.08
CA ALA A 71 -7.47 7.04 -11.02
C ALA A 71 -6.37 6.25 -11.74
N ASP A 72 -5.22 6.87 -11.96
CA ASP A 72 -4.05 6.21 -12.54
C ASP A 72 -3.54 5.04 -11.70
N LEU A 73 -3.62 5.13 -10.36
CA LEU A 73 -3.22 4.06 -9.44
C LEU A 73 -4.06 2.79 -9.60
N CYS A 74 -5.31 2.94 -10.07
CA CYS A 74 -6.26 1.86 -10.26
C CYS A 74 -6.36 1.41 -11.73
N THR A 75 -5.40 1.78 -12.59
CA THR A 75 -5.40 1.36 -14.00
C THR A 75 -5.39 -0.17 -14.07
N PRO A 76 -6.32 -0.80 -14.81
CA PRO A 76 -6.28 -2.23 -15.04
C PRO A 76 -5.03 -2.60 -15.84
N ILE A 77 -4.14 -3.37 -15.21
CA ILE A 77 -2.88 -3.83 -15.83
C ILE A 77 -3.01 -5.17 -16.54
N TYR A 78 -4.09 -5.92 -16.28
CA TYR A 78 -4.38 -7.16 -16.98
C TYR A 78 -4.72 -6.87 -18.44
N GLY A 79 -3.88 -7.38 -19.36
CA GLY A 79 -4.08 -7.23 -20.79
C GLY A 79 -3.54 -5.92 -21.39
N LEU A 80 -2.68 -5.19 -20.66
CA LEU A 80 -1.97 -4.06 -21.24
C LEU A 80 -1.10 -4.50 -22.43
N PRO A 81 -0.97 -3.66 -23.47
CA PRO A 81 -0.01 -3.91 -24.54
C PRO A 81 1.40 -4.07 -23.97
N PRO A 82 2.23 -5.02 -24.49
CA PRO A 82 3.61 -5.19 -24.04
C PRO A 82 4.47 -3.92 -24.17
N THR A 83 4.07 -2.98 -25.03
CA THR A 83 4.76 -1.70 -25.21
C THR A 83 4.56 -0.71 -24.06
N GLU A 84 3.61 -0.98 -23.16
CA GLU A 84 3.33 -0.11 -22.00
C GLU A 84 4.15 -0.47 -20.77
N SER A 85 4.88 -1.58 -20.77
CA SER A 85 5.80 -1.95 -19.70
C SER A 85 7.19 -2.25 -20.27
N PRO A 86 8.28 -1.83 -19.62
CA PRO A 86 9.63 -2.23 -20.03
C PRO A 86 9.97 -3.69 -19.67
N LEU A 87 9.08 -4.40 -18.97
CA LEU A 87 9.30 -5.79 -18.57
C LEU A 87 9.03 -6.75 -19.73
N ASP A 88 9.89 -7.76 -19.90
CA ASP A 88 9.66 -8.82 -20.90
C ASP A 88 8.38 -9.63 -20.59
N ASP A 89 8.14 -9.90 -19.31
CA ASP A 89 6.98 -10.64 -18.82
C ASP A 89 6.84 -10.49 -17.29
N PHE A 90 5.61 -10.57 -16.78
CA PHE A 90 5.31 -10.48 -15.36
C PHE A 90 4.03 -11.23 -15.02
N VAL A 91 3.90 -11.64 -13.76
CA VAL A 91 2.65 -12.14 -13.19
C VAL A 91 2.41 -11.42 -11.87
N LEU A 92 1.14 -11.21 -11.56
CA LEU A 92 0.70 -10.62 -10.31
C LEU A 92 -0.16 -11.62 -9.58
N ALA A 93 -0.16 -11.54 -8.25
CA ALA A 93 -1.04 -12.36 -7.45
C ALA A 93 -2.49 -12.08 -7.83
N SER A 94 -3.33 -13.12 -7.77
CA SER A 94 -4.77 -13.03 -8.06
C SER A 94 -5.54 -12.13 -7.08
N GLN A 95 -4.93 -11.79 -5.95
CA GLN A 95 -5.46 -10.91 -4.91
C GLN A 95 -4.32 -10.12 -4.24
N ASN A 96 -4.67 -9.15 -3.40
CA ASN A 96 -3.69 -8.45 -2.57
C ASN A 96 -3.12 -9.40 -1.52
N GLU A 97 -1.80 -9.45 -1.41
CA GLU A 97 -1.08 -10.28 -0.45
C GLU A 97 -0.23 -9.42 0.48
N GLU A 98 0.17 -9.99 1.62
CA GLU A 98 1.11 -9.33 2.52
C GLU A 98 2.45 -9.06 1.82
N HIS A 99 3.08 -7.94 2.18
CA HIS A 99 4.36 -7.56 1.60
C HIS A 99 5.40 -8.67 1.86
N THR A 100 6.04 -9.14 0.79
CA THR A 100 7.03 -10.25 0.80
C THR A 100 6.49 -11.65 1.07
N LEU A 101 5.17 -11.84 1.15
CA LEU A 101 4.60 -13.18 1.32
C LEU A 101 4.92 -14.04 0.10
N ILE A 102 5.59 -15.18 0.34
CA ILE A 102 5.86 -16.17 -0.70
C ILE A 102 4.61 -17.04 -0.84
N ILE A 103 3.94 -16.93 -1.98
CA ILE A 103 2.75 -17.72 -2.29
C ILE A 103 3.00 -18.76 -3.38
N GLU A 104 2.21 -19.83 -3.36
CA GLU A 104 2.32 -20.94 -4.32
C GLU A 104 2.06 -20.49 -5.76
N GLU A 105 1.09 -19.60 -5.99
CA GLU A 105 0.73 -19.07 -7.31
C GLU A 105 1.96 -18.49 -8.04
N LEU A 106 2.62 -17.51 -7.41
CA LEU A 106 3.79 -16.84 -7.99
C LEU A 106 4.99 -17.77 -8.05
N SER A 107 5.19 -18.61 -7.03
CA SER A 107 6.27 -19.59 -7.00
C SER A 107 6.15 -20.59 -8.15
N THR A 108 4.95 -21.08 -8.42
CA THR A 108 4.68 -22.04 -9.50
C THR A 108 4.98 -21.43 -10.87
N TRP A 109 4.53 -20.19 -11.09
CA TRP A 109 4.85 -19.45 -12.32
C TRP A 109 6.36 -19.28 -12.52
N LEU A 110 7.08 -18.93 -11.45
CA LEU A 110 8.53 -18.75 -11.49
C LEU A 110 9.27 -20.07 -11.78
N LEU A 111 8.84 -21.16 -11.14
CA LEU A 111 9.43 -22.49 -11.31
C LEU A 111 9.17 -23.08 -12.71
N GLY A 112 8.04 -22.72 -13.33
CA GLY A 112 7.72 -23.13 -14.71
C GLY A 112 8.61 -22.49 -15.79
N ARG A 113 9.43 -21.49 -15.44
CA ARG A 113 10.31 -20.74 -16.36
C ARG A 113 11.77 -21.16 -16.31
N ARG A 114 12.08 -22.26 -15.64
CA ARG A 114 13.45 -22.82 -15.62
C ARG A 114 13.84 -23.31 -17.03
N PRO A 115 15.12 -23.21 -17.41
CA PRO A 115 15.64 -23.86 -18.63
C PRO A 115 15.40 -25.37 -18.62
#